data_AF-A0A960GSA6-F1
#
_entry.id   AF-A0A960GSA6-F1
#
_cell.length_a   1.000
_cell.length_b   1.000
_cell.length_c   1.000
_cell.angle_alpha   90.00
_cell.angle_beta   90.00
_cell.angle_gamma   90.00
#
_symmetry.space_group_name_H-M   'P 1'
#
loop_
_entity.id
_entity.type
_entity.pdbx_description
1 polymer ?
#
loop_
_entity_poly.entity_id
_entity_poly.type
_entity_poly.pdbx_seq_one_letter_code
_entity_poly.pdbx_strand_id
1 'polypeptide(L)'
;MLLASSCSWQPSMLIPDGVPPPRGEPVPQIGTDVAGRPADQLEDWAARRAPALGIPIEALQAYAYATRVAEVENPDCHLAWTTLAGIGMVESHHGTYRGAEIAANGDVSPPIRGVRLDGTNGNLEIIDQEATDADSGDGDPVYARAMGPMQFIPETWRLYGVDANNDGLISPDNFDDAALSAAGYLCFRGKDLDTSVGWMSALQAYNHSDNYARAVRDWATAYAEGHSL
;
A
#
# COMPACT_ATOMS: atom_id res chain seq x y z
N MET A 1 23.39 9.78 -50.07
CA MET A 1 22.41 10.44 -49.18
C MET A 1 22.76 10.08 -47.76
N LEU A 2 23.21 11.06 -46.97
CA LEU A 2 23.45 10.93 -45.53
C LEU A 2 22.08 10.93 -44.84
N LEU A 3 21.79 9.91 -44.03
CA LEU A 3 20.67 9.92 -43.09
C LEU A 3 21.25 10.06 -41.69
N ALA A 4 20.90 11.15 -41.01
CA ALA A 4 21.35 11.46 -39.67
C ALA A 4 20.72 10.49 -38.66
N SER A 5 21.53 10.09 -37.67
CA SER A 5 21.12 9.38 -36.46
C SER A 5 19.93 10.10 -35.81
N SER A 6 18.77 9.44 -35.76
CA SER A 6 17.72 9.82 -34.84
C SER A 6 18.17 9.39 -33.45
N CYS A 7 18.64 10.34 -32.64
CA CYS A 7 18.49 10.24 -31.19
C CYS A 7 16.99 10.22 -30.89
N SER A 8 16.36 9.05 -31.00
CA SER A 8 15.08 8.81 -30.38
C SER A 8 15.34 8.80 -28.89
N TRP A 9 15.24 9.99 -28.29
CA TRP A 9 14.86 10.13 -26.90
C TRP A 9 13.64 9.23 -26.73
N GLN A 10 13.78 8.15 -25.96
CA GLN A 10 12.61 7.59 -25.31
C GLN A 10 11.92 8.79 -24.65
N PRO A 11 10.59 8.97 -24.79
CA PRO A 11 9.94 9.90 -23.90
C PRO A 11 10.32 9.40 -22.52
N SER A 12 11.13 10.18 -21.80
CA SER A 12 11.14 10.07 -20.36
C SER A 12 9.67 10.03 -19.99
N MET A 13 9.22 8.94 -19.38
CA MET A 13 8.05 9.05 -18.53
C MET A 13 8.36 10.29 -17.70
N LEU A 14 7.59 11.37 -17.88
CA LEU A 14 7.86 12.61 -17.19
C LEU A 14 7.59 12.31 -15.72
N ILE A 15 8.62 11.87 -15.02
CA ILE A 15 8.59 11.62 -13.59
C ILE A 15 8.25 12.97 -12.97
N PRO A 16 7.14 13.08 -12.23
CA PRO A 16 6.77 14.33 -11.59
C PRO A 16 7.86 14.81 -10.65
N ASP A 17 8.02 16.13 -10.50
CA ASP A 17 8.88 16.70 -9.47
C ASP A 17 8.52 16.16 -8.08
N GLY A 18 9.50 16.01 -7.19
CA GLY A 18 9.29 15.51 -5.83
C GLY A 18 9.11 13.99 -5.73
N VAL A 19 9.57 13.22 -6.73
CA VAL A 19 9.58 11.74 -6.71
C VAL A 19 11.02 11.21 -6.63
N PRO A 20 11.34 10.28 -5.71
CA PRO A 20 10.47 9.82 -4.62
C PRO A 20 10.20 10.93 -3.59
N PRO A 21 9.08 10.86 -2.85
CA PRO A 21 8.81 11.79 -1.77
C PRO A 21 9.82 11.60 -0.63
N PRO A 22 9.99 12.60 0.26
CA PRO A 22 10.86 12.47 1.41
C PRO A 22 10.46 11.28 2.31
N ARG A 23 11.46 10.63 2.92
CA ARG A 23 11.28 9.39 3.71
C ARG A 23 10.53 9.61 5.04
N GLY A 24 10.43 10.85 5.50
CA GLY A 24 9.96 11.19 6.84
C GLY A 24 10.99 10.86 7.93
N GLU A 25 10.56 11.01 9.19
CA GLU A 25 11.40 10.66 10.33
C GLU A 25 11.68 9.15 10.39
N PRO A 26 12.90 8.72 10.77
CA PRO A 26 13.23 7.31 10.89
C PRO A 26 12.32 6.56 11.86
N VAL A 27 11.98 5.32 11.50
CA VAL A 27 11.28 4.39 12.39
C VAL A 27 12.26 3.88 13.47
N PRO A 28 11.85 3.69 14.74
CA PRO A 28 12.67 3.09 15.79
C PRO A 28 13.09 1.65 15.47
N GLN A 29 14.25 1.20 15.95
CA GLN A 29 14.72 -0.19 15.73
C GLN A 29 13.92 -1.10 16.66
N ILE A 30 13.23 -2.10 16.08
CA ILE A 30 12.34 -3.03 16.78
C ILE A 30 12.63 -4.46 16.31
N GLY A 31 12.23 -5.46 17.09
CA GLY A 31 12.29 -6.86 16.65
C GLY A 31 11.20 -7.15 15.62
N THR A 32 11.55 -7.78 14.50
CA THR A 32 10.60 -8.13 13.42
C THR A 32 10.02 -9.54 13.56
N ASP A 33 10.60 -10.36 14.42
CA ASP A 33 10.32 -11.79 14.65
C ASP A 33 9.91 -12.07 16.11
N VAL A 34 9.05 -11.22 16.68
CA VAL A 34 8.57 -11.33 18.06
C VAL A 34 7.20 -12.00 18.14
N ALA A 35 6.88 -12.60 19.30
CA ALA A 35 5.56 -13.17 19.55
C ALA A 35 4.49 -12.07 19.76
N GLY A 36 3.25 -12.37 19.37
CA GLY A 36 2.16 -11.38 19.36
C GLY A 36 2.34 -10.35 18.25
N ARG A 37 1.64 -9.22 18.34
CA ARG A 37 1.66 -8.16 17.32
C ARG A 37 2.97 -7.33 17.41
N PRO A 38 3.91 -7.45 16.47
CA PRO A 38 5.21 -6.77 16.58
C PRO A 38 5.11 -5.24 16.52
N ALA A 39 4.08 -4.75 15.83
CA ALA A 39 3.78 -3.33 15.66
C ALA A 39 3.47 -2.60 16.98
N ASP A 40 3.11 -3.32 18.05
CA ASP A 40 2.87 -2.74 19.39
C ASP A 40 4.13 -2.07 19.98
N GLN A 41 5.33 -2.51 19.57
CA GLN A 41 6.60 -1.87 19.97
C GLN A 41 6.70 -0.40 19.51
N LEU A 42 5.85 0.02 18.56
CA LEU A 42 5.85 1.35 17.96
C LEU A 42 4.79 2.30 18.56
N GLU A 43 4.04 1.87 19.59
CA GLU A 43 2.99 2.68 20.25
C GLU A 43 3.46 4.10 20.58
N ASP A 44 4.54 4.25 21.35
CA ASP A 44 5.06 5.55 21.75
C ASP A 44 5.48 6.42 20.55
N TRP A 45 5.98 5.79 19.48
CA TRP A 45 6.37 6.51 18.27
C TRP A 45 5.15 6.97 17.48
N ALA A 46 4.15 6.10 17.33
CA ALA A 46 2.91 6.41 16.62
C ALA A 46 2.07 7.45 17.38
N ALA A 47 1.84 7.26 18.69
CA ALA A 47 1.01 8.12 19.53
C ALA A 47 1.48 9.59 19.54
N ARG A 48 2.79 9.84 19.46
CA ARG A 48 3.33 11.21 19.38
C ARG A 48 3.08 11.92 18.05
N ARG A 49 2.83 11.17 16.97
CA ARG A 49 2.78 11.68 15.59
C ARG A 49 1.37 11.65 15.01
N ALA A 50 0.63 10.59 15.29
CA ALA A 50 -0.73 10.33 14.82
C ALA A 50 -1.64 11.58 14.88
N PRO A 51 -1.70 12.38 15.97
CA PRO A 51 -2.56 13.55 16.01
C PRO A 51 -2.23 14.64 14.98
N ALA A 52 -0.94 14.89 14.73
CA ALA A 52 -0.50 15.90 13.76
C ALA A 52 -0.66 15.42 12.32
N LEU A 53 -0.50 14.11 12.10
CA LEU A 53 -0.63 13.48 10.79
C LEU A 53 -2.09 13.18 10.41
N GLY A 54 -3.00 13.13 11.38
CA GLY A 54 -4.38 12.70 11.14
C GLY A 54 -4.50 11.21 10.79
N ILE A 55 -3.56 10.39 11.26
CA ILE A 55 -3.51 8.94 11.00
C ILE A 55 -3.88 8.21 12.30
N PRO A 56 -4.76 7.19 12.27
CA PRO A 56 -4.97 6.31 13.43
C PRO A 56 -3.65 5.70 13.93
N ILE A 57 -3.53 5.49 15.24
CA ILE A 57 -2.30 4.98 15.85
C ILE A 57 -1.97 3.60 15.28
N GLU A 58 -2.98 2.73 15.18
CA GLU A 58 -2.88 1.36 14.71
C GLU A 58 -2.38 1.29 13.27
N ALA A 59 -2.91 2.14 12.39
CA ALA A 59 -2.46 2.26 11.00
C ALA A 59 -1.01 2.74 10.92
N LEU A 60 -0.63 3.73 11.72
CA LEU A 60 0.72 4.28 11.72
C LEU A 60 1.74 3.27 12.26
N GLN A 61 1.38 2.48 13.27
CA GLN A 61 2.18 1.34 13.74
C GLN A 61 2.38 0.31 12.63
N ALA A 62 1.31 -0.07 11.92
CA ALA A 62 1.36 -1.05 10.83
C ALA A 62 2.30 -0.60 9.71
N TYR A 63 2.22 0.67 9.26
CA TYR A 63 3.12 1.19 8.22
C TYR A 63 4.59 1.19 8.64
N ALA A 64 4.85 1.59 9.88
CA ALA A 64 6.20 1.64 10.42
C ALA A 64 6.77 0.23 10.62
N TYR A 65 5.96 -0.72 11.10
CA TYR A 65 6.36 -2.13 11.20
C TYR A 65 6.65 -2.74 9.82
N ALA A 66 5.74 -2.54 8.86
CA ALA A 66 5.93 -3.04 7.49
C ALA A 66 7.21 -2.50 6.83
N THR A 67 7.53 -1.23 7.08
CA THR A 67 8.77 -0.61 6.62
C THR A 67 9.99 -1.26 7.27
N ARG A 68 9.92 -1.60 8.57
CA ARG A 68 11.01 -2.30 9.26
C ARG A 68 11.26 -3.70 8.74
N VAL A 69 10.20 -4.46 8.48
CA VAL A 69 10.34 -5.78 7.86
C VAL A 69 10.96 -5.63 6.48
N ALA A 70 10.51 -4.66 5.67
CA ALA A 70 11.09 -4.42 4.35
C ALA A 70 12.59 -4.06 4.41
N GLU A 71 13.01 -3.24 5.37
CA GLU A 71 14.43 -2.88 5.56
C GLU A 71 15.31 -4.09 5.95
N VAL A 72 14.77 -5.05 6.71
CA VAL A 72 15.49 -6.26 7.13
C VAL A 72 15.52 -7.31 6.03
N GLU A 73 14.36 -7.61 5.45
CA GLU A 73 14.18 -8.70 4.48
C GLU A 73 14.56 -8.31 3.06
N ASN A 74 14.49 -7.01 2.72
CA ASN A 74 14.80 -6.49 1.40
C ASN A 74 15.52 -5.13 1.50
N PRO A 75 16.78 -5.10 1.98
CA PRO A 75 17.49 -3.86 2.29
C PRO A 75 17.66 -2.92 1.10
N ASP A 76 17.78 -3.47 -0.12
CA ASP A 76 17.90 -2.69 -1.36
C ASP A 76 16.55 -2.06 -1.80
N CYS A 77 15.45 -2.36 -1.10
CA CYS A 77 14.14 -1.82 -1.42
C CYS A 77 13.99 -0.35 -1.06
N HIS A 78 14.59 0.06 0.07
CA HIS A 78 14.53 1.42 0.58
C HIS A 78 13.10 1.99 0.72
N LEU A 79 12.07 1.16 0.91
CA LEU A 79 10.71 1.63 1.17
C LEU A 79 10.67 2.60 2.38
N ALA A 80 9.85 3.63 2.31
CA ALA A 80 9.59 4.56 3.41
C ALA A 80 8.14 4.45 3.89
N TRP A 81 7.93 4.57 5.21
CA TRP A 81 6.59 4.45 5.82
C TRP A 81 5.61 5.50 5.28
N THR A 82 6.12 6.68 4.89
CA THR A 82 5.31 7.75 4.29
C THR A 82 4.69 7.33 2.96
N THR A 83 5.33 6.45 2.19
CA THR A 83 4.75 5.90 0.96
C THR A 83 3.56 4.99 1.26
N LEU A 84 3.68 4.10 2.27
CA LEU A 84 2.57 3.25 2.70
C LEU A 84 1.40 4.09 3.26
N ALA A 85 1.71 5.11 4.06
CA ALA A 85 0.71 6.05 4.57
C ALA A 85 0.01 6.84 3.44
N GLY A 86 0.77 7.29 2.44
CA GLY A 86 0.20 7.95 1.26
C GLY A 86 -0.78 7.04 0.50
N ILE A 87 -0.43 5.77 0.32
CA ILE A 87 -1.31 4.76 -0.29
C ILE A 87 -2.56 4.57 0.59
N GLY A 88 -2.40 4.29 1.88
CA GLY A 88 -3.53 4.05 2.77
C GLY A 88 -4.51 5.22 2.88
N MET A 89 -4.02 6.46 2.79
CA MET A 89 -4.89 7.63 2.72
C MET A 89 -5.75 7.61 1.46
N VAL A 90 -5.13 7.40 0.29
CA VAL A 90 -5.82 7.39 -1.01
C VAL A 90 -6.79 6.21 -1.12
N GLU A 91 -6.42 5.04 -0.60
CA GLU A 91 -7.22 3.83 -0.70
C GLU A 91 -8.41 3.80 0.25
N SER A 92 -8.22 4.22 1.51
CA SER A 92 -9.23 3.98 2.55
C SER A 92 -9.27 5.01 3.68
N HIS A 93 -8.63 6.17 3.51
CA HIS A 93 -8.49 7.16 4.59
C HIS A 93 -7.89 6.49 5.85
N HIS A 94 -6.83 5.72 5.66
CA HIS A 94 -6.18 4.94 6.71
C HIS A 94 -7.15 3.98 7.43
N GLY A 95 -7.98 3.26 6.69
CA GLY A 95 -8.93 2.28 7.22
C GLY A 95 -10.18 2.85 7.88
N THR A 96 -10.44 4.15 7.72
CA THR A 96 -11.61 4.81 8.33
C THR A 96 -12.75 5.06 7.34
N TYR A 97 -12.56 4.67 6.07
CA TYR A 97 -13.54 4.91 5.02
C TYR A 97 -14.90 4.26 5.33
N ARG A 98 -15.97 5.04 5.13
CA ARG A 98 -17.38 4.64 5.39
C ARG A 98 -17.67 4.22 6.83
N GLY A 99 -16.96 4.81 7.78
CA GLY A 99 -17.19 4.56 9.22
C GLY A 99 -16.58 3.25 9.70
N ALA A 100 -15.63 2.70 8.94
CA ALA A 100 -14.76 1.65 9.44
C ALA A 100 -13.88 2.18 10.58
N GLU A 101 -13.59 1.31 11.54
CA GLU A 101 -12.71 1.56 12.66
C GLU A 101 -11.66 0.45 12.72
N ILE A 102 -10.48 0.77 13.26
CA ILE A 102 -9.39 -0.18 13.46
C ILE A 102 -9.39 -0.59 14.92
N ALA A 103 -9.51 -1.89 15.19
CA ALA A 103 -9.36 -2.44 16.52
C ALA A 103 -7.89 -2.52 16.91
N ALA A 104 -7.60 -2.66 18.21
CA ALA A 104 -6.24 -2.70 18.73
C ALA A 104 -5.37 -3.85 18.17
N ASN A 105 -5.99 -4.92 17.66
CA ASN A 105 -5.30 -6.03 16.99
C ASN A 105 -5.10 -5.82 15.48
N GLY A 106 -5.46 -4.64 14.96
CA GLY A 106 -5.38 -4.29 13.54
C GLY A 106 -6.63 -4.60 12.73
N ASP A 107 -7.65 -5.27 13.29
CA ASP A 107 -8.84 -5.63 12.52
C ASP A 107 -9.67 -4.40 12.13
N VAL A 108 -10.05 -4.32 10.86
CA VAL A 108 -10.86 -3.24 10.30
C VAL A 108 -12.32 -3.68 10.19
N SER A 109 -13.21 -2.93 10.83
CA SER A 109 -14.66 -3.24 10.83
C SER A 109 -15.54 -1.98 10.70
N PRO A 110 -16.62 -2.00 9.89
CA PRO A 110 -16.94 -3.06 8.93
C PRO A 110 -15.88 -3.21 7.82
N PRO A 111 -15.78 -4.38 7.18
CA PRO A 111 -14.82 -4.60 6.10
C PRO A 111 -14.94 -3.57 4.98
N ILE A 112 -13.80 -3.06 4.51
CA ILE A 112 -13.76 -2.09 3.42
C ILE A 112 -13.74 -2.84 2.09
N ARG A 113 -14.76 -2.63 1.26
CA ARG A 113 -14.86 -3.22 -0.08
C ARG A 113 -15.01 -2.14 -1.13
N GLY A 114 -14.12 -2.18 -2.12
CA GLY A 114 -14.10 -1.28 -3.26
C GLY A 114 -15.29 -1.48 -4.21
N VAL A 115 -15.31 -0.67 -5.26
CA VAL A 115 -16.29 -0.82 -6.35
C VAL A 115 -16.10 -2.15 -7.06
N ARG A 116 -17.17 -2.62 -7.73
CA ARG A 116 -17.08 -3.80 -8.59
C ARG A 116 -16.21 -3.49 -9.79
N LEU A 117 -15.21 -4.32 -10.07
CA LEU A 117 -14.28 -4.16 -11.18
C LEU A 117 -14.83 -4.86 -12.43
N ASP A 118 -15.84 -4.27 -13.05
CA ASP A 118 -16.58 -4.80 -14.20
C ASP A 118 -16.38 -4.00 -15.50
N GLY A 119 -15.37 -3.13 -15.54
CA GLY A 119 -15.09 -2.26 -16.68
C GLY A 119 -16.03 -1.06 -16.81
N THR A 120 -17.02 -0.90 -15.93
CA THR A 120 -17.93 0.25 -15.95
C THR A 120 -17.31 1.48 -15.29
N ASN A 121 -17.79 2.67 -15.66
CA ASN A 121 -17.27 3.94 -15.13
C ASN A 121 -15.75 4.15 -15.30
N GLY A 122 -15.13 3.44 -16.26
CA GLY A 122 -13.70 3.54 -16.56
C GLY A 122 -12.79 2.81 -15.57
N ASN A 123 -13.31 1.91 -14.74
CA ASN A 123 -12.47 1.02 -13.92
C ASN A 123 -11.97 -0.20 -14.71
N LEU A 124 -11.12 -1.01 -14.09
CA LEU A 124 -10.66 -2.26 -14.67
C LEU A 124 -11.79 -3.30 -14.67
N GLU A 125 -11.82 -4.16 -15.69
CA GLU A 125 -12.61 -5.39 -15.69
C GLU A 125 -11.74 -6.54 -15.18
N ILE A 126 -12.04 -7.05 -13.98
CA ILE A 126 -11.28 -8.11 -13.33
C ILE A 126 -12.27 -9.15 -12.78
N ILE A 127 -12.10 -10.40 -13.21
CA ILE A 127 -12.88 -11.54 -12.73
C ILE A 127 -12.19 -12.13 -11.49
N ASP A 128 -12.97 -12.38 -10.45
CA ASP A 128 -12.57 -13.20 -9.31
C ASP A 128 -12.83 -14.67 -9.67
N GLN A 129 -11.78 -15.36 -10.13
CA GLN A 129 -11.91 -16.73 -10.60
C GLN A 129 -12.34 -17.69 -9.48
N GLU A 130 -11.84 -17.50 -8.25
CA GLU A 130 -12.18 -18.38 -7.13
C GLU A 130 -13.64 -18.20 -6.72
N ALA A 131 -14.12 -16.96 -6.65
CA ALA A 131 -15.52 -16.69 -6.38
C ALA A 131 -16.44 -17.19 -7.51
N THR A 132 -16.01 -17.04 -8.77
CA THR A 132 -16.74 -17.53 -9.95
C THR A 132 -16.87 -19.06 -9.93
N ASP A 133 -15.78 -19.76 -9.59
CA ASP A 133 -15.79 -21.24 -9.52
C ASP A 133 -16.65 -21.73 -8.34
N ALA A 134 -16.71 -20.98 -7.23
CA ALA A 134 -17.53 -21.28 -6.08
C ALA A 134 -19.04 -21.01 -6.31
N ASP A 135 -19.39 -19.99 -7.10
CA ASP A 135 -20.76 -19.57 -7.41
C ASP A 135 -21.37 -20.30 -8.62
N SER A 136 -21.07 -21.60 -8.75
CA SER A 136 -21.41 -22.48 -9.90
C SER A 136 -22.91 -22.65 -10.27
N GLY A 137 -23.81 -21.79 -9.77
CA GLY A 137 -25.27 -21.88 -9.94
C GLY A 137 -25.79 -21.47 -11.32
N ASP A 138 -25.21 -20.46 -11.96
CA ASP A 138 -25.67 -19.90 -13.25
C ASP A 138 -24.54 -19.61 -14.25
N GLY A 139 -23.28 -19.64 -13.82
CA GLY A 139 -22.10 -19.54 -14.69
C GLY A 139 -21.73 -18.10 -15.09
N ASP A 140 -22.32 -17.10 -14.45
CA ASP A 140 -21.96 -15.71 -14.65
C ASP A 140 -20.64 -15.38 -13.91
N PRO A 141 -19.77 -14.53 -14.49
CA PRO A 141 -18.52 -14.16 -13.85
C PRO A 141 -18.76 -13.32 -12.60
N VAL A 142 -18.12 -13.69 -11.49
CA VAL A 142 -18.04 -12.84 -10.31
C VAL A 142 -16.91 -11.85 -10.51
N TYR A 143 -17.24 -10.56 -10.59
CA TYR A 143 -16.24 -9.51 -10.72
C TYR A 143 -15.59 -9.18 -9.37
N ALA A 144 -14.28 -9.01 -9.39
CA ALA A 144 -13.48 -8.69 -8.23
C ALA A 144 -13.86 -7.35 -7.60
N ARG A 145 -13.56 -7.23 -6.30
CA ARG A 145 -13.56 -5.97 -5.55
C ARG A 145 -12.25 -5.85 -4.81
N ALA A 146 -11.73 -4.63 -4.72
CA ALA A 146 -10.64 -4.33 -3.81
C ALA A 146 -11.07 -4.56 -2.36
N MET A 147 -10.17 -5.08 -1.54
CA MET A 147 -10.44 -5.56 -0.18
C MET A 147 -9.52 -4.88 0.82
N GLY A 148 -10.08 -4.57 1.99
CA GLY A 148 -9.33 -4.12 3.14
C GLY A 148 -8.84 -2.66 3.06
N PRO A 149 -8.09 -2.21 4.08
CA PRO A 149 -7.62 -0.84 4.16
C PRO A 149 -6.59 -0.48 3.08
N MET A 150 -5.90 -1.46 2.51
CA MET A 150 -4.92 -1.25 1.43
C MET A 150 -5.47 -1.63 0.04
N GLN A 151 -6.77 -1.93 -0.05
CA GLN A 151 -7.53 -2.14 -1.30
C GLN A 151 -6.90 -3.17 -2.26
N PHE A 152 -6.45 -4.30 -1.73
CA PHE A 152 -5.95 -5.41 -2.55
C PHE A 152 -7.05 -6.05 -3.39
N ILE A 153 -6.76 -6.36 -4.65
CA ILE A 153 -7.60 -7.29 -5.43
C ILE A 153 -7.27 -8.75 -5.04
N PRO A 154 -8.23 -9.69 -5.18
CA PRO A 154 -8.08 -11.07 -4.70
C PRO A 154 -6.82 -11.79 -5.20
N GLU A 155 -6.51 -11.67 -6.50
CA GLU A 155 -5.34 -12.34 -7.07
C GLU A 155 -4.02 -11.81 -6.49
N THR A 156 -3.90 -10.50 -6.29
CA THR A 156 -2.72 -9.91 -5.65
C THR A 156 -2.63 -10.33 -4.19
N TRP A 157 -3.75 -10.34 -3.46
CA TRP A 157 -3.78 -10.83 -2.09
C TRP A 157 -3.31 -12.28 -1.97
N ARG A 158 -3.74 -13.16 -2.87
CA ARG A 158 -3.31 -14.56 -2.90
C ARG A 158 -1.79 -14.73 -3.06
N LEU A 159 -1.14 -13.79 -3.74
CA LEU A 159 0.31 -13.85 -4.03
C LEU A 159 1.18 -13.14 -2.98
N TYR A 160 0.65 -12.12 -2.31
CA TYR A 160 1.43 -11.23 -1.43
C TYR A 160 0.88 -11.13 0.00
N GLY A 161 -0.28 -11.74 0.29
CA GLY A 161 -0.90 -11.82 1.61
C GLY A 161 0.05 -12.46 2.63
N VAL A 162 0.26 -11.80 3.76
CA VAL A 162 1.08 -12.29 4.87
C VAL A 162 0.40 -11.98 6.20
N ASP A 163 0.64 -12.84 7.19
CA ASP A 163 0.24 -12.63 8.59
C ASP A 163 1.33 -11.78 9.25
N ALA A 164 0.96 -10.58 9.68
CA ALA A 164 1.85 -9.57 10.24
C ALA A 164 1.53 -9.23 11.70
N ASN A 165 0.36 -9.63 12.21
CA ASN A 165 0.01 -9.50 13.63
C ASN A 165 0.27 -10.79 14.44
N ASN A 166 0.72 -11.86 13.77
CA ASN A 166 1.03 -13.18 14.31
C ASN A 166 -0.14 -13.88 14.99
N ASP A 167 -1.35 -13.72 14.47
CA ASP A 167 -2.55 -14.41 14.99
C ASP A 167 -2.85 -15.75 14.27
N GLY A 168 -2.08 -16.08 13.22
CA GLY A 168 -2.22 -17.29 12.44
C GLY A 168 -3.23 -17.18 11.29
N LEU A 169 -3.81 -16.01 11.05
CA LEU A 169 -4.72 -15.72 9.95
C LEU A 169 -4.07 -14.70 9.00
N ILE A 170 -4.21 -14.92 7.70
CA ILE A 170 -3.80 -13.95 6.67
C ILE A 170 -5.07 -13.25 6.20
N SER A 171 -5.31 -12.04 6.72
CA SER A 171 -6.57 -11.32 6.52
C SER A 171 -6.36 -10.00 5.77
N PRO A 172 -7.00 -9.79 4.60
CA PRO A 172 -6.93 -8.49 3.94
C PRO A 172 -7.63 -7.41 4.77
N ASP A 173 -8.50 -7.79 5.71
CA ASP A 173 -9.21 -6.88 6.61
C ASP A 173 -8.46 -6.62 7.92
N ASN A 174 -7.25 -7.18 8.09
CA ASN A 174 -6.32 -6.77 9.15
C ASN A 174 -5.32 -5.74 8.59
N PHE A 175 -5.13 -4.65 9.31
CA PHE A 175 -4.32 -3.52 8.85
C PHE A 175 -2.83 -3.84 8.82
N ASP A 176 -2.32 -4.62 9.77
CA ASP A 176 -0.92 -5.02 9.82
C ASP A 176 -0.59 -5.92 8.62
N ASP A 177 -1.44 -6.92 8.38
CA ASP A 177 -1.32 -7.85 7.26
C ASP A 177 -1.34 -7.07 5.93
N ALA A 178 -2.34 -6.21 5.77
CA ALA A 178 -2.51 -5.41 4.57
C ALA A 178 -1.31 -4.46 4.33
N ALA A 179 -0.79 -3.81 5.37
CA ALA A 179 0.37 -2.93 5.25
C ALA A 179 1.65 -3.69 4.89
N LEU A 180 1.90 -4.85 5.51
CA LEU A 180 3.09 -5.64 5.22
C LEU A 180 3.04 -6.29 3.83
N SER A 181 1.87 -6.79 3.43
CA SER A 181 1.63 -7.24 2.06
C SER A 181 1.88 -6.15 1.03
N ALA A 182 1.43 -4.91 1.31
CA ALA A 182 1.68 -3.77 0.44
C ALA A 182 3.18 -3.45 0.35
N ALA A 183 3.91 -3.50 1.46
CA ALA A 183 5.36 -3.33 1.47
C ALA A 183 6.06 -4.37 0.59
N GLY A 184 5.72 -5.66 0.75
CA GLY A 184 6.26 -6.74 -0.07
C GLY A 184 5.98 -6.56 -1.56
N TYR A 185 4.74 -6.19 -1.90
CA TYR A 185 4.34 -5.93 -3.28
C TYR A 185 5.10 -4.75 -3.90
N LEU A 186 5.17 -3.62 -3.20
CA LEU A 186 5.91 -2.43 -3.64
C LEU A 186 7.39 -2.73 -3.85
N CYS A 187 8.04 -3.41 -2.90
CA CYS A 187 9.43 -3.80 -3.03
C CYS A 187 9.67 -4.76 -4.20
N PHE A 188 8.75 -5.71 -4.42
CA PHE A 188 8.85 -6.62 -5.55
C PHE A 188 8.76 -5.88 -6.90
N ARG A 189 7.85 -4.90 -7.02
CA ARG A 189 7.56 -4.19 -8.28
C ARG A 189 8.53 -3.05 -8.55
N GLY A 190 8.87 -2.26 -7.53
CA GLY A 190 9.76 -1.11 -7.64
C GLY A 190 11.24 -1.46 -7.61
N LYS A 191 11.60 -2.59 -6.99
CA LYS A 191 12.99 -2.91 -6.62
C LYS A 191 13.51 -1.84 -5.67
N ASP A 192 14.08 -0.74 -6.15
CA ASP A 192 14.64 0.33 -5.32
C ASP A 192 13.74 1.59 -5.32
N LEU A 193 13.02 1.81 -4.23
CA LEU A 193 12.07 2.92 -4.04
C LEU A 193 12.74 4.25 -3.67
N ASP A 194 14.06 4.27 -3.45
CA ASP A 194 14.83 5.54 -3.33
C ASP A 194 15.13 6.14 -4.71
N THR A 195 14.94 5.35 -5.77
CA THR A 195 14.99 5.86 -7.14
C THR A 195 13.62 6.31 -7.62
N SER A 196 13.60 7.37 -8.42
CA SER A 196 12.36 7.87 -9.00
C SER A 196 11.70 6.86 -9.95
N VAL A 197 12.50 6.08 -10.68
CA VAL A 197 12.02 5.01 -11.57
C VAL A 197 11.40 3.88 -10.77
N GLY A 198 12.05 3.42 -9.70
CA GLY A 198 11.56 2.31 -8.88
C GLY A 198 10.29 2.69 -8.11
N TRP A 199 10.25 3.89 -7.53
CA TRP A 199 9.04 4.42 -6.89
C TRP A 199 7.87 4.51 -7.88
N MET A 200 8.06 5.14 -9.04
CA MET A 200 6.99 5.22 -10.05
C MET A 200 6.54 3.85 -10.55
N SER A 201 7.47 2.91 -10.74
CA SER A 201 7.16 1.55 -11.16
C SER A 201 6.32 0.79 -10.12
N ALA A 202 6.63 0.97 -8.83
CA ALA A 202 5.86 0.40 -7.73
C ALA A 202 4.44 0.97 -7.70
N LEU A 203 4.28 2.28 -7.85
CA LEU A 203 2.98 2.94 -7.76
C LEU A 203 2.10 2.68 -8.99
N GLN A 204 2.67 2.65 -10.19
CA GLN A 204 1.94 2.24 -11.40
C GLN A 204 1.52 0.77 -11.37
N ALA A 205 2.27 -0.08 -10.67
CA ALA A 205 1.88 -1.46 -10.42
C ALA A 205 0.76 -1.60 -9.39
N TYR A 206 0.69 -0.69 -8.41
CA TYR A 206 -0.39 -0.61 -7.44
C TYR A 206 -1.68 -0.10 -8.09
N ASN A 207 -1.58 0.99 -8.84
CA ASN A 207 -2.67 1.55 -9.63
C ASN A 207 -2.10 2.26 -10.86
N HIS A 208 -2.51 1.86 -12.06
CA HIS A 208 -1.99 2.39 -13.33
C HIS A 208 -2.55 3.79 -13.66
N SER A 209 -2.27 4.76 -12.80
CA SER A 209 -2.79 6.13 -12.89
C SER A 209 -1.76 7.15 -12.38
N ASP A 210 -1.38 8.09 -13.25
CA ASP A 210 -0.47 9.17 -12.86
C ASP A 210 -1.09 10.10 -11.82
N ASN A 211 -2.43 10.25 -11.82
CA ASN A 211 -3.14 11.02 -10.80
C ASN A 211 -3.02 10.34 -9.43
N TYR A 212 -3.11 9.01 -9.41
CA TYR A 212 -2.91 8.23 -8.19
C TYR A 212 -1.49 8.40 -7.65
N ALA A 213 -0.47 8.20 -8.50
CA ALA A 213 0.92 8.35 -8.10
C ALA A 213 1.23 9.76 -7.55
N ARG A 214 0.67 10.81 -8.17
CA ARG A 214 0.78 12.19 -7.65
C ARG A 214 0.09 12.37 -6.30
N ALA A 215 -1.13 11.87 -6.13
CA ALA A 215 -1.86 11.97 -4.87
C ALA A 215 -1.10 11.27 -3.73
N VAL A 216 -0.57 10.07 -3.98
CA VAL A 216 0.25 9.34 -2.99
C VAL A 216 1.52 10.12 -2.66
N ARG A 217 2.22 10.67 -3.67
CA ARG A 217 3.41 11.51 -3.46
C ARG A 217 3.09 12.72 -2.57
N ASP A 218 1.99 13.41 -2.82
CA ASP A 218 1.61 14.62 -2.10
C ASP A 218 1.29 14.32 -0.63
N TRP A 219 0.51 13.27 -0.37
CA TRP A 219 0.26 12.79 0.99
C TRP A 219 1.54 12.32 1.70
N ALA A 220 2.39 11.53 1.02
CA ALA A 220 3.65 11.07 1.56
C ALA A 220 4.59 12.24 1.93
N THR A 221 4.60 13.29 1.11
CA THR A 221 5.38 14.51 1.38
C THR A 221 4.85 15.24 2.60
N ALA A 222 3.54 15.47 2.70
CA ALA A 222 2.94 16.10 3.88
C ALA A 222 3.25 15.33 5.17
N TYR A 223 3.11 14.00 5.13
CA TYR A 223 3.43 13.15 6.28
C TYR A 223 4.91 13.18 6.65
N ALA A 224 5.81 13.27 5.67
CA ALA A 224 7.23 13.45 5.92
C ALA A 224 7.56 14.79 6.59
N GLU A 225 6.79 15.83 6.28
CA GLU A 225 6.86 17.17 6.88
C GLU A 225 6.14 17.28 8.23
N GLY A 226 5.46 16.21 8.66
CA GLY A 226 4.86 16.09 9.99
C GLY A 226 3.41 16.61 10.08
N HIS A 227 2.70 16.72 8.96
CA HIS A 227 1.30 17.15 8.94
C HIS A 227 0.45 16.39 7.91
N SER A 228 -0.87 16.55 7.97
CA SER A 228 -1.78 16.12 6.89
C SER A 228 -1.78 17.13 5.73
N LEU A 229 -2.21 16.70 4.53
CA LEU A 229 -2.46 17.61 3.40
C LEU A 229 -3.71 18.47 3.60
#